data_AF-A0A2E4E2N5-F1
#
_entry.id   AF-A0A2E4E2N5-F1
#
_cell.length_a   1.000
_cell.length_b   1.000
_cell.length_c   1.000
_cell.angle_alpha   90.00
_cell.angle_beta   90.00
_cell.angle_gamma   90.00
#
_symmetry.space_group_name_H-M   'P 1'
#
loop_
_entity.id
_entity.type
_entity.pdbx_description
1 polymer ?
#
loop_
_entity_poly.entity_id
_entity_poly.type
_entity_poly.pdbx_seq_one_letter_code
_entity_poly.pdbx_strand_id
1 'polypeptide(L)' 'MKNKLDWRDKKDKLISCDEKLKVLNENFDEIKNVAQNAYDDAILMGCSENDFKSKLILLIREMKFSYK' A
#
# COMPACT_ATOMS: atom_id res chain seq x y z
N MET A 1 -3.72 13.62 13.29
CA MET A 1 -4.83 13.17 12.44
C MET A 1 -4.28 12.12 11.48
N LYS A 2 -4.71 10.85 11.57
CA LYS A 2 -4.32 9.85 10.57
C LYS A 2 -4.88 10.27 9.22
N ASN A 3 -4.06 10.33 8.17
CA ASN A 3 -4.51 10.62 6.80
C ASN A 3 -5.47 9.50 6.36
N LYS A 4 -6.77 9.75 6.45
CA LYS A 4 -7.80 8.81 5.98
C LYS A 4 -7.83 8.91 4.46
N LEU A 5 -7.61 7.80 3.77
CA LEU A 5 -7.61 7.75 2.30
C LEU A 5 -9.05 7.66 1.77
N ASP A 6 -9.27 8.30 0.61
CA ASP A 6 -10.53 8.23 -0.13
C ASP A 6 -10.54 6.99 -1.02
N TRP A 7 -11.18 5.93 -0.54
CA TRP A 7 -11.31 4.67 -1.27
C TRP A 7 -12.54 4.71 -2.19
N ARG A 8 -12.40 4.14 -3.40
CA ARG A 8 -13.47 4.10 -4.40
C ARG A 8 -13.91 2.67 -4.71
N ASP A 9 -15.19 2.51 -4.98
CA ASP A 9 -15.77 1.24 -5.38
C ASP A 9 -15.60 0.97 -6.89
N LYS A 10 -16.10 -0.18 -7.37
CA LYS A 10 -16.04 -0.58 -8.78
C LYS A 10 -16.79 0.34 -9.76
N LYS A 11 -17.60 1.28 -9.25
CA LYS A 11 -18.33 2.29 -10.02
C LYS A 11 -17.69 3.68 -9.86
N ASP A 12 -16.45 3.74 -9.35
CA ASP A 12 -15.71 4.96 -9.05
C ASP A 12 -16.37 5.87 -8.01
N LYS A 13 -17.30 5.35 -7.19
CA LYS A 13 -17.93 6.11 -6.11
C LYS A 13 -17.14 5.98 -4.82
N LEU A 14 -17.12 7.04 -4.01
CA LEU A 14 -16.51 6.98 -2.69
C LEU A 14 -17.18 5.89 -1.83
N ILE A 15 -16.36 5.06 -1.20
CA ILE A 15 -16.81 4.09 -0.21
C ILE A 15 -17.18 4.86 1.05
N SER A 16 -18.44 4.80 1.47
CA SER A 16 -18.96 5.54 2.63
C SER A 16 -19.24 4.66 3.86
N CYS A 17 -19.12 3.33 3.74
CA CYS A 17 -19.34 2.41 4.86
C CYS A 17 -18.13 2.44 5.79
N ASP A 18 -18.36 2.83 7.04
CA ASP A 18 -17.30 3.05 8.04
C ASP A 18 -16.48 1.79 8.31
N GLU A 19 -17.11 0.61 8.36
CA GLU A 19 -16.41 -0.66 8.57
C GLU A 19 -15.48 -0.99 7.39
N LYS A 20 -15.94 -0.77 6.15
CA LYS A 20 -15.08 -0.97 4.96
C LYS A 20 -13.92 0.00 4.94
N LEU A 21 -14.17 1.27 5.23
CA LEU A 21 -13.13 2.29 5.31
C LEU A 21 -12.12 1.96 6.41
N LYS A 22 -12.56 1.47 7.56
CA LYS A 22 -11.68 1.04 8.64
C LYS A 22 -10.72 -0.05 8.16
N VAL A 23 -11.26 -1.15 7.62
CA VAL A 23 -10.45 -2.28 7.13
C VAL A 23 -9.48 -1.85 6.02
N LEU A 24 -9.93 -1.02 5.06
CA LEU A 24 -9.07 -0.55 3.97
C LEU A 24 -7.91 0.31 4.48
N ASN A 25 -8.16 1.20 5.45
CA ASN A 25 -7.12 2.03 6.04
C ASN A 25 -6.17 1.22 6.94
N GLU A 26 -6.68 0.25 7.70
CA GLU A 26 -5.84 -0.67 8.50
C GLU A 26 -4.91 -1.48 7.60
N ASN A 27 -5.42 -2.09 6.53
CA ASN A 27 -4.60 -2.82 5.56
C ASN A 27 -3.55 -1.92 4.90
N PHE A 28 -3.90 -0.68 4.55
CA PHE A 28 -2.95 0.25 3.94
C PHE A 28 -1.85 0.69 4.93
N ASP A 29 -2.21 0.96 6.18
CA ASP A 29 -1.26 1.28 7.25
C ASP A 29 -0.28 0.10 7.47
N GLU A 30 -0.77 -1.15 7.47
CA GLU A 30 0.06 -2.35 7.57
C GLU A 30 1.05 -2.49 6.41
N ILE A 31 0.57 -2.37 5.16
CA ILE A 31 1.42 -2.44 3.96
C ILE A 31 2.49 -1.34 4.00
N LYS A 32 2.12 -0.12 4.40
CA LYS A 32 3.05 1.00 4.52
C LYS A 32 4.17 0.69 5.53
N ASN A 33 3.83 0.13 6.69
CA ASN A 33 4.82 -0.20 7.71
C ASN A 33 5.78 -1.29 7.23
N VAL A 34 5.26 -2.36 6.60
CA VAL A 34 6.09 -3.43 6.04
C VAL A 34 7.00 -2.90 4.94
N ALA A 35 6.47 -2.08 4.02
CA ALA A 35 7.24 -1.49 2.94
C ALA A 35 8.33 -0.53 3.45
N GLN A 36 8.05 0.24 4.51
CA GLN A 36 9.03 1.13 5.13
C GLN A 36 10.16 0.35 5.80
N ASN A 37 9.83 -0.68 6.59
CA ASN A 37 10.86 -1.51 7.24
C ASN A 37 11.76 -2.18 6.18
N ALA A 38 11.16 -2.75 5.12
CA ALA A 38 11.92 -3.36 4.04
C ALA A 38 12.79 -2.34 3.27
N TYR A 39 12.31 -1.11 3.11
CA TYR A 39 13.09 -0.03 2.53
C TYR A 39 14.28 0.33 3.41
N ASP A 40 14.07 0.53 4.72
CA ASP A 40 15.12 0.89 5.66
C ASP A 40 16.22 -0.19 5.70
N ASP A 41 15.83 -1.47 5.76
CA ASP A 41 16.76 -2.61 5.68
C ASP A 41 17.57 -2.58 4.37
N ALA A 42 16.93 -2.31 3.23
CA ALA A 42 17.63 -2.24 1.96
C ALA A 42 18.65 -1.12 1.92
N ILE A 43 18.35 0.06 2.49
CA ILE A 43 19.29 1.17 2.60
C ILE A 43 20.47 0.79 3.52
N LEU A 44 20.20 0.14 4.66
CA LEU A 44 21.26 -0.35 5.55
C LEU A 44 22.17 -1.38 4.88
N MET A 45 21.66 -2.15 3.92
CA MET A 45 22.43 -3.09 3.10
C MET A 45 23.14 -2.44 1.90
N GLY A 46 23.09 -1.11 1.75
CA GLY A 46 23.75 -0.37 0.68
C GLY A 46 22.99 -0.36 -0.66
N CYS A 47 21.69 -0.66 -0.65
CA CYS A 47 20.86 -0.53 -1.85
C CYS A 47 20.64 0.94 -2.22
N SER A 48 20.48 1.21 -3.52
CA SER A 48 20.06 2.53 -3.99
C SER A 48 18.58 2.77 -3.66
N GLU A 49 18.28 3.94 -3.08
CA GLU A 49 16.90 4.36 -2.78
C GLU A 49 15.97 4.27 -3.98
N ASN A 50 16.44 4.75 -5.15
CA ASN A 50 15.65 4.81 -6.37
C ASN A 50 15.38 3.41 -6.94
N ASP A 51 16.37 2.52 -6.84
CA ASP A 51 16.27 1.15 -7.31
C ASP A 51 15.26 0.36 -6.46
N PHE A 52 15.31 0.48 -5.13
CA PHE A 52 14.35 -0.18 -4.24
C PHE A 52 12.92 0.34 -4.46
N LYS A 53 12.74 1.67 -4.52
CA LYS A 53 11.42 2.28 -4.81
C LYS A 53 10.85 1.80 -6.15
N SER A 54 11.70 1.65 -7.17
CA SER A 54 11.28 1.13 -8.48
C SER A 54 10.82 -0.33 -8.41
N LYS A 55 11.49 -1.17 -7.61
CA LYS A 55 11.09 -2.56 -7.36
C LYS A 55 9.77 -2.67 -6.60
N LEU A 56 9.53 -1.80 -5.61
CA LEU A 56 8.22 -1.72 -4.95
C LEU A 56 7.10 -1.35 -5.95
N ILE A 57 7.34 -0.38 -6.84
CA ILE A 57 6.37 0.01 -7.87
C ILE A 57 6.10 -1.17 -8.82
N LEU A 58 7.14 -1.90 -9.23
CA LEU A 58 6.99 -3.09 -10.07
C LEU A 58 6.13 -4.16 -9.37
N LEU A 59 6.42 -4.44 -8.10
CA LEU A 59 5.67 -5.41 -7.30
C LEU A 59 4.17 -5.05 -7.24
N ILE A 60 3.84 -3.77 -7.01
CA ILE A 60 2.44 -3.29 -7.00
C ILE A 60 1.78 -3.42 -8.38
N ARG A 61 2.51 -3.15 -9.48
CA ARG A 61 1.99 -3.28 -10.85
C ARG A 61 1.67 -4.72 -11.24
N GLU A 62 2.38 -5.69 -10.67
CA GLU A 62 2.21 -7.11 -10.97
C GLU A 62 1.13 -7.80 -10.12
N MET A 63 0.63 -7.13 -9.07
CA MET A 63 -0.45 -7.67 -8.23
C MET A 63 -1.72 -7.93 -9.05
N LYS A 64 -2.38 -9.04 -8.75
CA LYS A 64 -3.65 -9.44 -9.39
C LYS A 64 -4.64 -9.86 -8.31
N PHE A 65 -5.92 -9.56 -8.55
CA PHE A 65 -6.98 -10.13 -7.73
C PHE A 65 -6.98 -11.65 -7.89
N SER A 66 -6.87 -12.37 -6.78
CA SER A 66 -6.60 -13.83 -6.77
C SER A 66 -7.83 -14.70 -6.51
N TYR A 67 -8.97 -14.12 -6.14
CA TYR A 67 -10.20 -14.87 -5.85
C TYR A 67 -11.17 -14.86 -7.05
N LYS A 68 -11.91 -15.95 -7.22
CA LYS A 68 -13.02 -16.08 -8.19
C LYS A 68 -14.35 -16.11 -7.47
#